data_AF-A0A9X1TW65-F1
#
_entry.id   AF-A0A9X1TW65-F1
#
_cell.length_a   1.000
_cell.length_b   1.000
_cell.length_c   1.000
_cell.angle_alpha   90.00
_cell.angle_beta   90.00
_cell.angle_gamma   90.00
#
_symmetry.space_group_name_H-M   'P 1'
#
loop_
_entity.id
_entity.type
_entity.pdbx_description
1 polymer ?
#
loop_
_entity_poly.entity_id
_entity_poly.type
_entity_poly.pdbx_seq_one_letter_code
_entity_poly.pdbx_strand_id
1 'polypeptide(L)'
;MKELVSVIVPILDPQINPTEERLLHHCLNTLDKYPVIFITFEGADLSIVKEHNEDIDVIYFPKKYFQSRSALAGLLLMEDFYDRFSWCDFLLIHELNSWVVRDELYYWCKQGYDYLKAGPLEDDNIKRLAGVVYRISGLKED
;
A
#
# COMPACT_ATOMS: atom_id res chain seq x y z
N MET A 1 6.24 -15.54 19.37
CA MET A 1 5.05 -15.91 18.59
C MET A 1 5.05 -15.00 17.39
N LYS A 2 4.79 -15.47 16.16
CA LYS A 2 4.72 -14.57 15.01
C LYS A 2 3.43 -13.78 15.04
N GLU A 3 3.47 -12.52 14.61
CA GLU A 3 2.28 -11.72 14.35
C GLU A 3 1.53 -12.28 13.15
N LEU A 4 0.19 -12.24 13.17
CA LEU A 4 -0.56 -12.75 12.02
C LEU A 4 -0.32 -11.88 10.78
N VAL A 5 -0.39 -10.56 10.93
CA VAL A 5 -0.25 -9.61 9.84
C VAL A 5 0.39 -8.31 10.33
N SER A 6 1.27 -7.73 9.52
CA SER A 6 1.75 -6.36 9.68
C SER A 6 1.34 -5.49 8.50
N VAL A 7 1.03 -4.22 8.76
CA VAL A 7 0.64 -3.23 7.75
C VAL A 7 1.87 -2.44 7.36
N ILE A 8 2.21 -2.47 6.08
CA ILE A 8 3.33 -1.73 5.52
C ILE A 8 2.79 -0.53 4.76
N VAL A 9 3.29 0.66 5.08
CA VAL A 9 2.92 1.91 4.40
C VAL A 9 4.15 2.46 3.67
N PRO A 10 4.25 2.30 2.34
CA PRO A 10 5.34 2.89 1.57
C PRO A 10 5.20 4.41 1.46
N ILE A 11 6.22 5.13 1.90
CA ILE A 11 6.33 6.58 1.72
C ILE A 11 7.25 6.86 0.53
N LEU A 12 6.64 7.04 -0.63
CA LEU A 12 7.32 7.32 -1.90
C LEU A 12 7.80 8.77 -1.96
N ASP A 13 6.90 9.71 -1.69
CA ASP A 13 7.19 11.13 -1.57
C ASP A 13 7.07 11.54 -0.09
N PRO A 14 8.16 12.01 0.54
CA PRO A 14 8.11 12.55 1.90
C PRO A 14 7.19 13.77 2.02
N GLN A 15 6.90 14.48 0.91
CA GLN A 15 5.93 15.57 0.88
C GLN A 15 4.52 15.01 0.70
N ILE A 16 3.99 14.41 1.76
CA ILE A 16 2.63 13.87 1.80
C ILE A 16 1.62 14.99 1.54
N ASN A 17 0.77 14.81 0.52
CA ASN A 17 -0.27 15.78 0.20
C ASN A 17 -1.52 15.58 1.08
N PRO A 18 -2.47 16.54 1.15
CA PRO A 18 -3.63 16.46 2.04
C PRO A 18 -4.55 15.24 1.81
N THR A 19 -4.54 14.67 0.60
CA THR A 19 -5.30 13.44 0.31
C THR A 19 -4.60 12.23 0.89
N GLU A 20 -3.28 12.13 0.70
CA GLU A 20 -2.45 11.07 1.26
C GLU A 20 -2.44 11.10 2.79
N GLU A 21 -2.43 12.30 3.39
CA GLU A 21 -2.56 12.50 4.84
C GLU A 21 -3.89 11.92 5.37
N ARG A 22 -5.00 12.19 4.67
CA ARG A 22 -6.31 11.59 5.03
C ARG A 22 -6.31 10.08 4.91
N LEU A 23 -5.67 9.53 3.87
CA LEU A 23 -5.53 8.09 3.69
C LEU A 23 -4.71 7.46 4.81
N LEU A 24 -3.60 8.11 5.18
CA LEU A 24 -2.74 7.69 6.27
C LEU A 24 -3.51 7.70 7.61
N HIS A 25 -4.13 8.82 7.97
CA HIS A 25 -4.93 8.94 9.19
C HIS A 25 -6.06 7.91 9.24
N HIS A 26 -6.74 7.67 8.11
CA HIS A 26 -7.77 6.63 8.03
C HIS A 26 -7.21 5.23 8.25
N CYS A 27 -6.06 4.91 7.64
CA CYS A 27 -5.38 3.63 7.84
C CYS A 27 -5.01 3.42 9.30
N LEU A 28 -4.35 4.41 9.93
CA LEU A 28 -3.90 4.34 11.32
C LEU A 28 -5.07 4.11 12.29
N ASN A 29 -6.21 4.75 12.04
CA ASN A 29 -7.39 4.55 12.87
C ASN A 29 -8.13 3.24 12.59
N THR A 30 -8.20 2.81 11.33
CA THR A 30 -8.99 1.62 10.94
C THR A 30 -8.25 0.32 11.26
N LEU A 31 -6.92 0.33 11.20
CA LEU A 31 -6.06 -0.84 11.38
C LEU A 31 -5.23 -0.74 12.67
N ASP A 32 -5.73 -0.03 13.68
CA ASP A 32 -5.09 0.25 14.97
C ASP A 32 -4.66 -1.00 15.77
N LYS A 33 -5.26 -2.15 15.48
CA LYS A 33 -4.93 -3.45 16.11
C LYS A 33 -3.66 -4.10 15.58
N TYR A 34 -3.11 -3.63 14.48
CA TYR A 34 -1.98 -4.26 13.80
C TYR A 34 -0.74 -3.35 13.84
N PRO A 35 0.48 -3.93 13.89
CA PRO A 35 1.68 -3.13 13.72
C PRO A 35 1.67 -2.43 12.36
N VAL A 36 1.85 -1.10 12.38
CA VAL A 36 1.97 -0.27 11.17
C VAL A 36 3.43 0.16 11.03
N ILE A 37 4.07 -0.28 9.94
CA ILE A 37 5.47 -0.05 9.66
C ILE A 37 5.60 0.75 8.37
N PHE A 38 6.33 1.85 8.44
CA PHE A 38 6.61 2.67 7.27
C PHE A 38 7.85 2.15 6.55
N ILE A 39 7.83 2.16 5.23
CA ILE A 39 9.03 1.91 4.43
C ILE A 39 9.39 3.13 3.59
N THR A 40 10.66 3.50 3.64
CA THR A 40 11.18 4.65 2.87
C THR A 40 12.70 4.53 2.70
N PHE A 41 13.37 5.61 2.30
CA PHE A 41 14.81 5.71 2.18
C PHE A 41 15.43 6.58 3.28
N GLU A 42 16.70 6.34 3.58
CA GLU A 42 17.44 7.15 4.55
C GLU A 42 17.46 8.63 4.16
N GLY A 43 17.18 9.51 5.11
CA GLY A 43 17.12 10.96 4.89
C GLY A 43 15.80 11.47 4.30
N ALA A 44 14.77 10.62 4.17
CA ALA A 44 13.40 11.08 3.95
C ALA A 44 12.90 11.90 5.15
N ASP A 45 12.22 13.03 4.88
CA ASP A 45 11.57 13.82 5.92
C ASP A 45 10.25 13.15 6.34
N LEU A 46 10.21 12.63 7.56
CA LEU A 46 9.05 11.93 8.11
C LEU A 46 8.31 12.75 9.16
N SER A 47 8.53 14.07 9.21
CA SER A 47 7.92 14.95 10.20
C SER A 47 6.38 14.81 10.21
N ILE A 48 5.75 14.81 9.03
CA ILE A 48 4.31 14.61 8.88
C ILE A 48 3.82 13.26 9.43
N VAL A 49 4.61 12.19 9.29
CA VAL A 49 4.26 10.86 9.81
C VAL A 49 4.38 10.85 11.34
N LYS A 50 5.41 11.51 11.87
CA LYS A 50 5.65 11.65 13.31
C LYS A 50 4.61 12.51 14.02
N GLU A 51 4.03 13.49 13.32
CA GLU A 51 2.90 14.27 13.86
C GLU A 51 1.68 13.39 14.15
N HIS A 52 1.51 12.31 13.39
CA HIS A 52 0.37 11.39 13.54
C HIS A 52 0.64 10.27 14.55
N ASN A 53 1.90 9.90 14.77
CA ASN A 53 2.31 8.91 15.76
C ASN A 53 3.78 9.15 16.17
N GLU A 54 4.03 9.37 17.46
CA GLU A 54 5.39 9.64 17.95
C GLU A 54 6.31 8.41 17.86
N ASP A 55 5.73 7.21 18.01
CA ASP A 55 6.43 5.92 17.97
C ASP A 55 6.16 5.23 16.62
N ILE A 56 6.81 5.75 15.57
CA ILE A 56 6.72 5.18 14.22
C ILE A 56 7.83 4.15 13.97
N ASP A 57 7.45 2.93 13.61
CA ASP A 57 8.37 1.93 13.10
C ASP A 57 8.70 2.24 11.63
N VAL A 58 9.98 2.43 11.33
CA VAL A 58 10.45 2.75 9.97
C VAL A 58 11.54 1.78 9.56
N ILE A 59 11.37 1.17 8.39
CA ILE A 59 12.38 0.33 7.75
C ILE A 59 12.88 1.01 6.47
N TYR A 60 14.19 1.21 6.43
CA TYR A 60 14.83 1.85 5.29
C TYR A 60 15.26 0.84 4.22
N PHE A 61 15.10 1.25 2.96
CA PHE A 61 15.59 0.57 1.77
C PHE A 61 16.33 1.57 0.85
N PRO A 62 17.13 1.09 -0.12
CA PRO A 62 17.84 1.96 -1.05
C PRO A 62 16.93 2.96 -1.77
N LYS A 63 17.34 4.23 -1.80
CA LYS A 63 16.57 5.35 -2.39
C LYS A 63 16.07 5.10 -3.82
N LYS A 64 16.79 4.30 -4.62
CA LYS A 64 16.38 3.94 -5.99
C LYS A 64 14.97 3.34 -6.06
N TYR A 65 14.52 2.62 -5.03
CA TYR A 65 13.20 1.99 -5.01
C TYR A 65 12.06 2.97 -4.74
N PHE A 66 12.36 4.20 -4.28
CA PHE A 66 11.36 5.22 -3.97
C PHE A 66 11.30 6.33 -5.03
N GLN A 67 11.95 6.15 -6.18
CA GLN A 67 11.95 7.13 -7.26
C GLN A 67 10.69 7.09 -8.14
N SER A 68 9.94 5.98 -8.11
CA SER A 68 8.69 5.81 -8.83
C SER A 68 7.90 4.60 -8.30
N ARG A 69 6.60 4.52 -8.63
CA ARG A 69 5.77 3.33 -8.34
C ARG A 69 6.33 2.05 -8.96
N SER A 70 6.90 2.13 -10.16
CA SER A 70 7.53 0.98 -10.83
C SER A 70 8.77 0.50 -10.08
N ALA A 71 9.60 1.43 -9.60
CA ALA A 71 10.76 1.08 -8.78
C ALA A 71 10.36 0.44 -7.45
N LEU A 72 9.29 0.95 -6.81
CA LEU A 72 8.75 0.37 -5.59
C LEU A 72 8.21 -1.04 -5.84
N ALA A 73 7.45 -1.24 -6.91
CA ALA A 73 6.98 -2.58 -7.30
C ALA A 73 8.15 -3.54 -7.50
N GLY A 74 9.26 -3.07 -8.07
CA GLY A 74 10.51 -3.86 -8.17
C GLY A 74 11.05 -4.31 -6.81
N LEU A 75 11.00 -3.46 -5.78
CA LEU A 75 11.36 -3.85 -4.41
C LEU A 75 10.42 -4.93 -3.86
N LEU A 76 9.11 -4.78 -4.08
CA LEU A 76 8.10 -5.72 -3.58
C LEU A 76 8.17 -7.11 -4.24
N LEU A 77 8.93 -7.26 -5.34
CA LEU A 77 9.18 -8.56 -5.98
C LEU A 77 10.43 -9.28 -5.44
N MET A 78 11.21 -8.63 -4.59
CA MET A 78 12.46 -9.20 -4.06
C MET A 78 12.19 -10.05 -2.82
N GLU A 79 12.78 -11.24 -2.75
CA GLU A 79 12.73 -12.10 -1.56
C GLU A 79 13.30 -11.37 -0.31
N ASP A 80 14.45 -10.70 -0.48
CA ASP A 80 15.11 -9.90 0.55
C ASP A 80 14.20 -8.84 1.21
N PHE A 81 13.14 -8.39 0.52
CA PHE A 81 12.15 -7.49 1.11
C PHE A 81 11.36 -8.18 2.21
N TYR A 82 10.87 -9.39 1.94
CA TYR A 82 10.03 -10.16 2.86
C TYR A 82 10.82 -10.71 4.05
N ASP A 83 12.12 -11.00 3.87
CA ASP A 83 13.02 -11.39 4.97
C ASP A 83 13.11 -10.33 6.07
N ARG A 84 12.92 -9.06 5.70
CA ARG A 84 12.87 -7.94 6.67
C ARG A 84 11.67 -7.99 7.59
N PHE A 85 10.68 -8.86 7.33
CA PHE A 85 9.43 -8.97 8.09
C PHE A 85 9.19 -10.39 8.60
N SER A 86 10.25 -11.16 8.85
CA SER A 86 10.16 -12.57 9.27
C SER A 86 9.39 -12.83 10.57
N TRP A 87 9.03 -11.78 11.33
CA TRP A 87 8.21 -11.86 12.54
C TRP A 87 6.70 -11.97 12.29
N CYS A 88 6.21 -11.75 11.07
CA CYS A 88 4.80 -11.92 10.73
C CYS A 88 4.57 -12.97 9.65
N ASP A 89 3.34 -13.49 9.56
CA ASP A 89 2.95 -14.45 8.52
C ASP A 89 2.44 -13.76 7.25
N PHE A 90 1.78 -12.60 7.38
CA PHE A 90 1.25 -11.83 6.26
C PHE A 90 1.68 -10.36 6.30
N LEU A 91 1.75 -9.74 5.12
CA LEU A 91 1.92 -8.31 4.97
C LEU A 91 0.73 -7.72 4.21
N LEU A 92 0.10 -6.69 4.76
CA LEU A 92 -0.72 -5.77 3.98
C LEU A 92 0.20 -4.66 3.45
N ILE A 93 0.32 -4.51 2.14
CA ILE A 93 1.00 -3.35 1.54
C ILE A 93 -0.06 -2.29 1.25
N HIS A 94 -0.12 -1.26 2.10
CA HIS A 94 -1.07 -0.16 2.02
C HIS A 94 -0.41 1.08 1.42
N GLU A 95 -0.47 1.22 0.11
CA GLU A 95 -0.05 2.44 -0.57
C GLU A 95 -1.06 3.58 -0.33
N LEU A 96 -0.55 4.83 -0.20
CA LEU A 96 -1.35 6.06 -0.02
C LEU A 96 -2.09 6.49 -1.32
N ASN A 97 -2.58 5.52 -2.07
CA ASN A 97 -3.53 5.66 -3.18
C ASN A 97 -4.70 4.66 -3.04
N SER A 98 -4.79 3.96 -1.89
CA SER A 98 -5.78 2.93 -1.62
C SER A 98 -6.56 3.27 -0.34
N TRP A 99 -7.82 2.82 -0.25
CA TRP A 99 -8.69 3.09 0.89
C TRP A 99 -9.14 1.77 1.54
N VAL A 100 -8.94 1.65 2.86
CA VAL A 100 -9.41 0.50 3.64
C VAL A 100 -10.88 0.70 4.00
N VAL A 101 -11.80 -0.02 3.36
CA VAL A 101 -13.25 0.14 3.64
C VAL A 101 -13.61 -0.33 5.05
N ARG A 102 -13.02 -1.46 5.49
CA ARG A 102 -13.28 -2.11 6.78
C ARG A 102 -12.06 -2.95 7.18
N ASP A 103 -11.80 -3.05 8.49
CA ASP A 103 -10.86 -4.03 9.05
C ASP A 103 -11.44 -5.44 8.96
N GLU A 104 -10.90 -6.22 8.02
CA GLU A 104 -11.18 -7.66 7.87
C GLU A 104 -9.90 -8.48 7.73
N LEU A 105 -8.73 -7.92 8.10
CA LEU A 105 -7.45 -8.55 7.83
C LEU A 105 -7.34 -9.93 8.48
N TYR A 106 -7.78 -10.08 9.73
CA TYR A 106 -7.82 -11.39 10.39
C TYR A 106 -8.61 -12.42 9.59
N TYR A 107 -9.80 -12.06 9.10
CA TYR A 107 -10.64 -12.96 8.30
C TYR A 107 -9.91 -13.41 7.03
N TRP A 108 -9.36 -12.45 6.27
CA TRP A 108 -8.70 -12.71 5.00
C TRP A 108 -7.42 -13.54 5.15
N CYS A 109 -6.62 -13.29 6.19
CA CYS A 109 -5.43 -14.09 6.52
C CYS A 109 -5.77 -15.55 6.88
N LYS A 110 -7.02 -15.85 7.25
CA LYS A 110 -7.48 -17.21 7.61
C LYS A 110 -8.17 -17.97 6.48
N GLN A 111 -8.27 -17.40 5.28
CA GLN A 111 -8.93 -18.05 4.14
C GLN A 111 -8.06 -19.07 3.39
N GLY A 112 -6.75 -19.16 3.72
CA GLY A 112 -5.84 -20.09 3.05
C GLY A 112 -5.35 -19.62 1.67
N TYR A 113 -5.38 -18.31 1.42
CA TYR A 113 -4.76 -17.69 0.24
C TYR A 113 -3.34 -17.23 0.56
N ASP A 114 -2.42 -17.43 -0.38
CA ASP A 114 -1.04 -16.92 -0.26
C ASP A 114 -0.92 -15.44 -0.64
N TYR A 115 -1.80 -14.95 -1.52
CA TYR A 115 -1.78 -13.58 -2.02
C TYR A 115 -3.19 -13.08 -2.37
N LEU A 116 -3.48 -11.85 -1.96
CA LEU A 116 -4.72 -11.14 -2.25
C LEU A 116 -4.39 -9.73 -2.76
N LYS A 117 -5.16 -9.26 -3.74
CA LYS A 117 -5.01 -7.93 -4.32
C LYS A 117 -6.37 -7.27 -4.51
N ALA A 118 -6.47 -6.00 -4.12
CA ALA A 118 -7.62 -5.18 -4.47
C ALA A 118 -7.61 -4.83 -5.97
N GLY A 119 -8.74 -5.04 -6.64
CA GLY A 119 -8.94 -4.54 -8.01
C GLY A 119 -9.13 -3.02 -8.03
N PRO A 120 -8.83 -2.35 -9.16
CA PRO A 120 -9.12 -0.93 -9.30
C PRO A 120 -10.63 -0.67 -9.18
N LEU A 121 -10.99 0.43 -8.50
CA LEU A 121 -12.34 0.97 -8.54
C LEU A 121 -12.53 1.68 -9.89
N GLU A 122 -13.05 0.96 -10.87
CA GLU A 122 -13.44 1.56 -12.15
C GLU A 122 -14.91 1.99 -12.09
N ASP A 123 -15.20 3.23 -12.53
CA ASP A 123 -16.58 3.67 -12.72
C ASP A 123 -17.21 2.85 -13.85
N ASP A 124 -18.26 2.08 -13.55
CA ASP A 124 -18.97 1.26 -14.54
C ASP A 124 -19.46 2.08 -15.74
N ASN A 125 -19.66 3.40 -15.58
CA ASN A 125 -19.99 4.30 -16.68
C ASN A 125 -18.82 4.48 -17.65
N ILE A 126 -17.58 4.55 -17.14
CA ILE A 126 -16.37 4.65 -17.97
C ILE A 126 -16.14 3.34 -18.74
N LYS A 127 -16.33 2.17 -18.11
CA LYS A 127 -16.29 0.88 -18.83
C LYS A 127 -17.33 0.78 -19.93
N ARG A 128 -18.57 1.23 -19.65
CA ARG A 128 -19.64 1.25 -20.65
C ARG A 128 -19.31 2.18 -21.81
N LEU A 129 -18.84 3.39 -21.53
CA LEU A 129 -18.45 4.36 -22.55
C LEU A 129 -17.25 3.88 -23.37
N ALA A 130 -16.19 3.39 -22.75
CA ALA A 130 -15.04 2.81 -23.42
C ALA A 130 -15.43 1.60 -24.28
N GLY A 131 -16.29 0.71 -23.78
CA GLY A 131 -16.83 -0.42 -24.53
C GLY A 131 -17.71 0.00 -25.71
N VAL A 132 -18.49 1.08 -25.59
CA VAL A 132 -19.28 1.65 -26.68
C VAL A 132 -18.37 2.29 -27.73
N VAL A 133 -17.38 3.09 -27.32
CA VAL A 133 -16.41 3.72 -28.21
C VAL A 133 -15.63 2.65 -28.97
N TYR A 134 -15.11 1.62 -28.30
CA TYR A 134 -14.42 0.48 -28.91
C TYR A 134 -15.27 -0.21 -29.99
N ARG A 135 -16.56 -0.47 -29.70
CA ARG A 135 -17.47 -1.11 -30.67
C ARG A 135 -17.76 -0.24 -31.89
N ILE A 136 -17.77 1.08 -31.73
CA ILE A 136 -18.08 2.02 -32.82
C ILE A 136 -16.83 2.38 -33.61
N SER A 137 -15.69 2.54 -32.95
CA SER A 137 -14.44 3.01 -33.56
C SER A 137 -13.57 1.87 -34.11
N GLY A 138 -13.71 0.65 -33.57
CA GLY A 138 -12.86 -0.49 -33.93
C GLY A 138 -11.38 -0.31 -33.53
N LEU A 139 -11.04 0.73 -32.78
CA LEU A 139 -9.68 1.01 -32.32
C LEU A 139 -9.46 0.29 -31.00
N LYS A 140 -8.47 -0.62 -30.96
CA LYS A 140 -7.93 -1.13 -29.69
C LYS A 140 -7.11 -0.02 -29.04
N GLU A 141 -7.27 0.13 -27.73
CA GLU A 141 -6.30 0.90 -26.93
C GLU A 141 -4.99 0.10 -26.92
N ASP A 142 -3.92 0.68 -27.45
CA ASP A 142 -2.53 0.19 -27.35
C ASP A 142 -1.94 0.52 -25.97
#